data_AF-A0A8C0GAA6-F1
#
_entry.id   AF-A0A8C0GAA6-F1
#
_cell.length_a   1.000
_cell.length_b   1.000
_cell.length_c   1.000
_cell.angle_alpha   90.00
_cell.angle_beta   90.00
_cell.angle_gamma   90.00
#
_symmetry.space_group_name_H-M   'P 1'
#
loop_
_entity.id
_entity.type
_entity.pdbx_description
1 polymer ?
#
loop_
_entity_poly.entity_id
_entity_poly.type
_entity_poly.pdbx_seq_one_letter_code
_entity_poly.pdbx_strand_id
1 'polypeptide(L)' 'MQYIIGIGGVTNGGKTTLTNRLIKTLPNCCVVHQDDFYKPQDQIEVGEDGFKQWDGKSSGRCRKQ' A
#
# COMPACT_ATOMS: atom_id res chain seq x y z
N MET A 1 -23.51 8.92 -7.71
CA MET A 1 -22.17 9.24 -8.25
C MET A 1 -21.14 8.59 -7.35
N GLN A 2 -20.16 7.89 -7.90
CA GLN A 2 -19.11 7.23 -7.11
C GLN A 2 -17.80 7.99 -7.27
N TYR A 3 -17.06 8.16 -6.18
CA TYR A 3 -15.76 8.83 -6.17
C TYR A 3 -14.68 7.84 -5.79
N ILE A 4 -13.58 7.85 -6.55
CA ILE A 4 -12.39 7.05 -6.25
C ILE A 4 -11.31 8.04 -5.82
N ILE A 5 -10.76 7.83 -4.63
CA ILE A 5 -9.71 8.68 -4.05
C ILE A 5 -8.46 7.82 -3.87
N GLY A 6 -7.39 8.18 -4.58
CA GLY A 6 -6.07 7.56 -4.41
C GLY A 6 -5.24 8.32 -3.37
N ILE A 7 -4.77 7.63 -2.33
CA ILE A 7 -3.91 8.19 -1.28
C ILE A 7 -2.53 7.55 -1.37
N GLY A 8 -1.57 8.28 -1.97
CA GLY A 8 -0.16 7.90 -2.04
C GLY A 8 0.69 8.55 -0.94
N GLY A 9 1.96 8.16 -0.84
CA GLY A 9 2.93 8.78 0.07
C GLY A 9 3.97 7.80 0.60
N VAL A 10 4.96 8.32 1.35
CA VAL A 10 6.07 7.54 1.92
C VAL A 10 5.59 6.47 2.91
N THR A 11 6.39 5.41 3.08
CA THR A 11 6.18 4.37 4.11
C THR A 11 6.12 5.03 5.50
N ASN A 12 5.17 4.59 6.33
CA ASN A 12 4.88 5.15 7.67
C ASN A 12 4.50 6.64 7.71
N GLY A 13 4.17 7.27 6.57
CA GLY A 13 3.73 8.67 6.50
C GLY A 13 2.30 8.96 7.00
N GLY A 14 1.66 8.03 7.73
CA GLY A 14 0.32 8.25 8.32
C GLY A 14 -0.89 7.99 7.41
N LYS A 15 -0.70 7.35 6.23
CA LYS A 15 -1.79 7.04 5.27
C LYS A 15 -2.94 6.25 5.90
N THR A 16 -2.64 5.23 6.70
CA THR A 16 -3.63 4.41 7.40
C THR A 16 -4.42 5.23 8.43
N THR A 17 -3.76 6.14 9.14
CA THR A 17 -4.43 7.04 10.09
C THR A 17 -5.37 8.01 9.38
N LEU A 18 -4.97 8.54 8.22
CA LEU A 18 -5.80 9.43 7.42
C LEU A 18 -7.05 8.72 6.88
N THR A 19 -6.88 7.53 6.29
CA THR A 19 -8.00 6.72 5.78
C THR A 19 -8.98 6.33 6.88
N ASN A 20 -8.49 5.91 8.06
CA ASN A 20 -9.34 5.61 9.21
C ASN A 20 -10.18 6.80 9.71
N ARG A 21 -9.66 8.04 9.58
CA ARG A 21 -10.44 9.25 9.88
C ARG A 21 -11.47 9.53 8.79
N LEU A 22 -11.10 9.37 7.52
CA LEU A 22 -12.01 9.58 6.39
C LEU A 22 -13.21 8.63 6.41
N ILE A 23 -13.01 7.35 6.73
CA ILE A 23 -14.11 6.38 6.88
C ILE A 23 -15.11 6.82 7.95
N LYS A 24 -14.62 7.40 9.05
CA LYS A 24 -15.49 7.88 10.15
C LYS A 24 -16.28 9.14 9.78
N THR A 25 -15.74 9.96 8.89
CA THR A 25 -16.35 11.23 8.48
C THR A 25 -17.28 11.07 7.27
N LEU A 26 -16.99 10.13 6.36
CA LEU A 26 -17.72 9.95 5.10
C LEU A 26 -18.67 8.76 5.20
N PRO A 27 -20.00 8.97 5.13
CA PRO A 27 -20.95 7.87 5.05
C PRO A 27 -20.80 7.12 3.72
N ASN A 28 -21.02 5.80 3.74
CA ASN A 28 -20.91 4.91 2.56
C ASN A 28 -19.52 4.90 1.89
N CYS A 29 -18.46 5.03 2.69
CA CYS A 29 -17.08 4.92 2.22
C CYS A 29 -16.53 3.50 2.45
N CYS A 30 -15.76 2.99 1.48
CA CYS A 30 -14.98 1.77 1.59
C CYS A 30 -13.50 2.11 1.36
N VAL A 31 -12.61 1.42 2.06
CA VAL A 31 -11.16 1.59 1.91
C VAL A 31 -10.53 0.27 1.50
N VAL A 32 -9.63 0.36 0.53
CA VAL A 32 -8.83 -0.75 0.02
C VAL A 32 -7.36 -0.37 0.26
N HIS A 33 -6.63 -1.21 0.98
CA HIS A 33 -5.21 -0.99 1.24
C HIS A 33 -4.36 -1.79 0.25
N GLN A 34 -3.43 -1.12 -0.46
CA GLN A 34 -2.46 -1.81 -1.33
C GLN A 34 -1.66 -2.87 -0.56
N ASP A 35 -1.43 -2.65 0.73
CA ASP A 35 -0.70 -3.56 1.62
C ASP A 35 -1.34 -4.94 1.78
N ASP A 36 -2.65 -5.07 1.53
CA ASP A 36 -3.38 -6.34 1.64
C ASP A 36 -3.22 -7.23 0.39
N PHE A 37 -2.67 -6.69 -0.70
CA PHE A 37 -2.54 -7.38 -2.00
C PHE A 37 -1.10 -7.74 -2.33
N TYR A 38 -0.19 -7.67 -1.38
CA TYR A 38 1.17 -8.17 -1.57
C TYR A 38 1.20 -9.69 -1.69
N LYS A 39 2.20 -10.18 -2.41
CA LYS A 39 2.48 -11.62 -2.46
C LYS A 39 2.85 -12.14 -1.07
N PRO A 40 2.57 -13.43 -0.79
CA PRO A 40 3.11 -14.14 0.36
C PRO A 40 4.63 -13.99 0.46
N GLN A 41 5.14 -13.98 1.70
CA GLN A 41 6.53 -13.66 1.99
C GLN A 41 7.55 -14.59 1.29
N ASP A 42 7.18 -15.85 1.10
CA ASP A 42 7.91 -16.91 0.41
C ASP A 42 7.97 -16.72 -1.11
N GLN A 43 7.06 -15.92 -1.69
CA GLN A 43 6.97 -15.65 -3.12
C GLN A 43 7.61 -14.32 -3.52
N ILE A 44 8.24 -13.62 -2.57
CA ILE A 44 8.90 -12.34 -2.80
C ILE A 44 10.37 -12.57 -3.06
N GLU A 45 10.80 -12.23 -4.26
CA GLU A 45 12.21 -12.28 -4.62
C GLU A 45 13.02 -11.23 -3.83
N VAL A 46 14.20 -11.64 -3.40
CA VAL A 46 15.21 -10.76 -2.83
C VAL A 46 16.13 -10.33 -3.97
N GLY A 47 16.25 -9.03 -4.18
CA GLY A 47 17.14 -8.48 -5.20
C GLY A 47 18.62 -8.68 -4.83
N GLU A 48 19.51 -8.41 -5.78
CA GLU A 48 20.96 -8.45 -5.57
C GLU A 48 21.42 -7.49 -4.44
N ASP A 49 20.63 -6.46 -4.14
CA ASP A 49 20.86 -5.50 -3.07
C ASP A 49 20.43 -6.00 -1.68
N GLY A 50 19.92 -7.24 -1.57
CA GLY A 50 19.46 -7.85 -0.33
C GLY A 50 18.06 -7.40 0.10
N PHE A 51 17.35 -6.60 -0.71
CA PHE A 51 16.00 -6.13 -0.39
C PHE A 51 14.91 -6.94 -1.09
N LYS A 52 13.83 -7.19 -0.36
CA LYS A 52 12.60 -7.81 -0.87
C LYS A 52 11.88 -6.88 -1.85
N GLN A 53 11.51 -7.42 -3.02
CA GLN A 53 10.83 -6.67 -4.09
C GLN A 53 9.31 -6.87 -4.01
N TRP A 54 8.63 -5.97 -3.30
CA TRP A 54 7.19 -6.11 -3.01
C TRP A 54 6.28 -5.77 -4.19
N ASP A 55 6.70 -4.88 -5.09
CA ASP A 55 5.90 -4.40 -6.25
C ASP A 55 6.26 -5.10 -7.59
N GLY A 56 7.01 -6.20 -7.56
CA GLY A 56 7.45 -6.93 -8.77
C GLY A 56 8.63 -6.30 -9.51
N LYS A 57 9.10 -6.97 -10.58
CA LYS A 57 10.38 -6.69 -11.25
C LYS A 57 10.47 -5.34 -11.97
N SER A 58 9.35 -4.68 -12.25
CA SER A 58 9.26 -3.54 -13.18
C SER A 58 8.63 -2.27 -12.62
N SER A 59 8.09 -2.30 -11.40
CA SER A 59 7.43 -1.14 -10.77
C SER A 59 8.35 -0.50 -9.72
N GLY A 60 8.17 0.81 -9.48
CA GLY A 60 8.99 1.59 -8.55
C GLY A 60 9.22 0.85 -7.22
N ARG A 61 10.48 0.82 -6.75
CA ARG A 61 10.92 -0.01 -5.63
C ARG A 61 10.16 0.32 -4.33
N CYS A 62 9.06 -0.37 -4.03
CA CYS A 62 8.54 -0.47 -2.66
C CYS A 62 9.49 -1.35 -1.85
N ARG A 63 10.28 -0.69 -1.01
CA ARG A 63 11.21 -1.32 -0.09
C ARG A 63 10.58 -1.36 1.29
N LYS A 64 10.22 -2.55 1.76
CA LYS A 64 10.01 -2.82 3.18
C LYS A 64 11.22 -3.63 3.68
N GLN A 65 11.82 -3.16 4.78
CA GLN A 65 12.84 -3.93 5.52
C GLN A 65 12.20 -5.19 6.10
#